data_AF-A0A929H8C3-F1
#
_entry.id   AF-A0A929H8C3-F1
#
_cell.length_a   1.000
_cell.length_b   1.000
_cell.length_c   1.000
_cell.angle_alpha   90.00
_cell.angle_beta   90.00
_cell.angle_gamma   90.00
#
_symmetry.space_group_name_H-M   'P 1'
#
loop_
_entity.id
_entity.type
_entity.pdbx_description
1 polymer ?
#
loop_
_entity_poly.entity_id
_entity_poly.type
_entity_poly.pdbx_seq_one_letter_code
_entity_poly.pdbx_strand_id
1 'polypeptide(L)'
;MIPVVSLLALSAAQAGCAIPQSLEPLPPPVISFADPTSEVSESSQLITKHFTWSYWPCGDYEWTWEIQIPQTLYDYYKAKPRPPTKDYSVYVTDQKDTLYTAKLASKLEEEARRAHLDECDTIHFAASFVQQLAYTSDVETTGSDEYPRYPIETLVDEGGDCEDTSILLAKIMHIMGYDIVLVDLTTHIATGVLESHGFCGTYYTHNGKRYFYLETTGEAGRIGVVPDEYRSQPAYIYDIAPMPVITHTWEATAKEREYRLTITVENVGTAALNDNYVLAGFDAGHSRIWNSVRSGVFDLKAGQPVTVAMYLDVPAGRHTRLVIHVVHEGHSVDTSSSGWFNT
;
A
#
# COMPACT_ATOMS: atom_id res chain seq x y z
N MET A 1 66.27 6.03 -12.38
CA MET A 1 65.84 5.32 -11.17
C MET A 1 64.61 6.04 -10.63
N ILE A 2 63.44 5.46 -10.83
CA ILE A 2 62.13 5.98 -10.38
C ILE A 2 61.69 5.02 -9.26
N PRO A 3 61.32 5.49 -8.06
CA PRO A 3 60.88 4.58 -7.01
C PRO A 3 59.44 4.16 -7.27
N VAL A 4 59.21 2.85 -7.28
CA VAL A 4 57.87 2.25 -7.29
C VAL A 4 57.31 2.36 -5.88
N VAL A 5 56.23 3.11 -5.72
CA VAL A 5 55.43 3.14 -4.49
C VAL A 5 54.50 1.94 -4.52
N SER A 6 54.73 0.97 -3.64
CA SER A 6 53.80 -0.13 -3.37
C SER A 6 52.51 0.43 -2.78
N LEU A 7 51.42 0.35 -3.55
CA LEU A 7 50.07 0.44 -3.01
C LEU A 7 49.81 -0.83 -2.18
N LEU A 8 49.79 -0.68 -0.86
CA LEU A 8 49.14 -1.65 0.02
C LEU A 8 47.64 -1.55 -0.23
N ALA A 9 47.08 -2.54 -0.93
CA ALA A 9 45.65 -2.75 -0.97
C ALA A 9 45.19 -3.14 0.45
N LEU A 10 44.51 -2.23 1.14
CA LEU A 10 43.67 -2.60 2.27
C LEU A 10 42.50 -3.41 1.68
N SER A 11 42.50 -4.73 1.86
CA SER A 11 41.29 -5.51 1.69
C SER A 11 40.33 -5.13 2.82
N ALA A 12 39.27 -4.40 2.49
CA ALA A 12 38.09 -4.39 3.33
C ALA A 12 37.59 -5.84 3.41
N ALA A 13 37.63 -6.43 4.60
CA ALA A 13 36.98 -7.71 4.83
C ALA A 13 35.49 -7.50 4.59
N GLN A 14 34.97 -7.99 3.46
CA GLN A 14 33.54 -8.21 3.31
C GLN A 14 33.15 -9.21 4.41
N ALA A 15 32.32 -8.78 5.35
CA ALA A 15 31.65 -9.69 6.26
C ALA A 15 30.72 -10.55 5.39
N GLY A 16 31.23 -11.68 4.90
CA GLY A 16 30.42 -12.64 4.17
C GLY A 16 29.37 -13.22 5.11
N CYS A 17 28.17 -13.45 4.58
CA CYS A 17 27.11 -14.20 5.23
C CYS A 17 27.70 -15.43 5.93
N ALA A 18 27.51 -15.54 7.23
CA ALA A 18 27.90 -16.73 7.95
C ALA A 18 26.89 -17.81 7.57
N ILE A 19 27.11 -18.47 6.45
CA ILE A 19 26.40 -19.69 6.08
C ILE A 19 27.22 -20.83 6.65
N PRO A 20 26.98 -21.27 7.89
CA PRO A 20 27.51 -22.54 8.28
C PRO A 20 26.79 -23.59 7.44
N GLN A 21 27.54 -24.59 7.01
CA GLN A 21 27.03 -25.86 6.48
C GLN A 21 26.09 -26.60 7.49
N SER A 22 25.61 -25.93 8.54
CA SER A 22 24.80 -26.42 9.66
C SER A 22 23.53 -25.60 9.89
N LEU A 23 23.11 -24.79 8.93
CA LEU A 23 21.79 -24.17 8.95
C LEU A 23 20.73 -25.26 8.71
N GLU A 24 20.45 -26.08 9.74
CA GLU A 24 19.31 -27.02 9.71
C GLU A 24 18.07 -26.22 9.26
N PRO A 25 17.29 -26.72 8.28
CA PRO A 25 16.03 -26.11 7.92
C PRO A 25 15.21 -25.96 9.20
N LEU A 26 14.64 -24.78 9.44
CA LEU A 26 13.68 -24.65 10.53
C LEU A 26 12.65 -25.77 10.37
N PRO A 27 12.31 -26.51 11.44
CA PRO A 27 11.22 -27.46 11.37
C PRO A 27 9.99 -26.71 10.82
N PRO A 28 9.14 -27.38 10.02
CA PRO A 28 7.94 -26.74 9.50
C PRO A 28 7.20 -26.09 10.67
N PRO A 29 6.76 -24.81 10.53
CA PRO A 29 6.16 -24.09 11.63
C PRO A 29 5.01 -24.92 12.21
N VAL A 30 5.13 -25.33 13.48
CA VAL A 30 4.03 -25.97 14.18
C VAL A 30 3.06 -24.86 14.56
N ILE A 31 2.10 -24.60 13.68
CA ILE A 31 1.05 -23.61 13.91
C ILE A 31 0.08 -24.21 14.92
N SER A 32 0.14 -23.74 16.17
CA SER A 32 -0.93 -23.93 17.14
C SER A 32 -1.27 -22.56 17.74
N PHE A 33 -2.48 -22.09 17.46
CA PHE A 33 -3.06 -20.98 18.19
C PHE A 33 -4.45 -21.36 18.68
N ALA A 34 -4.62 -21.25 20.01
CA ALA A 34 -5.92 -21.10 20.62
C ALA A 34 -6.43 -19.70 20.26
N ASP A 35 -7.59 -19.68 19.62
CA ASP A 35 -8.28 -18.50 19.13
C ASP A 35 -8.97 -17.75 20.29
N PRO A 36 -8.69 -16.44 20.53
CA PRO A 36 -9.48 -15.63 21.42
C PRO A 36 -10.26 -14.57 20.64
N THR A 37 -11.04 -14.94 19.62
CA THR A 37 -12.42 -14.42 19.46
C THR A 37 -13.19 -15.16 18.36
N SER A 38 -14.22 -15.86 18.80
CA SER A 38 -15.13 -16.68 18.01
C SER A 38 -15.87 -15.92 16.90
N GLU A 39 -15.63 -16.31 15.66
CA GLU A 39 -16.61 -16.68 14.61
C GLU A 39 -15.87 -16.87 13.28
N VAL A 40 -15.05 -17.92 13.18
CA VAL A 40 -14.58 -18.43 11.88
C VAL A 40 -15.09 -19.85 11.78
N SER A 41 -16.02 -20.09 10.86
CA SER A 41 -16.48 -21.44 10.56
C SER A 41 -15.28 -22.31 10.18
N GLU A 42 -15.16 -23.48 10.80
CA GLU A 42 -14.08 -24.48 10.64
C GLU A 42 -14.00 -25.13 9.23
N SER A 43 -14.32 -24.40 8.14
CA SER A 43 -14.31 -24.93 6.77
C SER A 43 -13.78 -23.95 5.72
N SER A 44 -12.97 -22.94 6.09
CA SER A 44 -12.33 -22.09 5.07
C SER A 44 -11.25 -22.89 4.34
N GLN A 45 -11.43 -23.10 3.04
CA GLN A 45 -10.38 -23.63 2.16
C GLN A 45 -9.09 -22.80 2.30
N LEU A 46 -7.94 -23.46 2.33
CA LEU A 46 -6.63 -22.81 2.41
C LEU A 46 -5.92 -22.88 1.06
N ILE A 47 -5.28 -21.78 0.68
CA ILE A 47 -4.35 -21.68 -0.44
C ILE A 47 -2.94 -21.86 0.13
N THR A 48 -2.23 -22.90 -0.32
CA THR A 48 -0.83 -23.12 0.04
C THR A 48 0.08 -22.50 -1.00
N LYS A 49 1.06 -21.71 -0.57
CA LYS A 49 2.11 -21.13 -1.40
C LYS A 49 3.49 -21.50 -0.90
N HIS A 50 4.39 -21.74 -1.84
CA HIS A 50 5.77 -22.11 -1.58
C HIS A 50 6.68 -21.13 -2.30
N PHE A 51 7.43 -20.36 -1.53
CA PHE A 51 8.39 -19.40 -2.05
C PHE A 51 9.81 -19.94 -1.87
N THR A 52 10.64 -19.66 -2.85
CA THR A 52 12.08 -19.89 -2.81
C THR A 52 12.78 -18.61 -3.24
N TRP A 53 13.80 -18.20 -2.51
CA TRP A 53 14.59 -17.03 -2.87
C TRP A 53 16.05 -17.20 -2.43
N SER A 54 16.94 -16.49 -3.11
CA SER A 54 18.36 -16.41 -2.79
C SER A 54 18.75 -14.97 -2.40
N TYR A 55 19.94 -14.80 -1.84
CA TYR A 55 20.49 -13.49 -1.49
C TYR A 55 21.98 -13.47 -1.80
N TRP A 56 22.39 -12.59 -2.71
CA TRP A 56 23.69 -12.66 -3.37
C TRP A 56 24.91 -12.69 -2.43
N PRO A 57 24.95 -12.04 -1.24
CA PRO A 57 26.08 -12.15 -0.31
C PRO A 57 26.18 -13.53 0.34
N CYS A 58 25.13 -14.33 0.25
CA CYS A 58 25.06 -15.69 0.74
C CYS A 58 25.20 -16.73 -0.40
N GLY A 59 25.71 -16.35 -1.57
CA GLY A 59 25.99 -17.28 -2.67
C GLY A 59 24.74 -18.07 -3.12
N ASP A 60 24.90 -19.38 -3.32
CA ASP A 60 23.87 -20.26 -3.88
C ASP A 60 22.90 -20.83 -2.81
N TYR A 61 22.88 -20.27 -1.59
CA TYR A 61 21.93 -20.73 -0.57
C TYR A 61 20.52 -20.27 -0.93
N GLU A 62 19.59 -21.22 -0.95
CA GLU A 62 18.17 -20.97 -1.19
C GLU A 62 17.38 -21.08 0.11
N TRP A 63 16.71 -20.00 0.49
CA TRP A 63 15.71 -20.01 1.55
C TRP A 63 14.36 -20.42 0.99
N THR A 64 13.59 -21.10 1.82
CA THR A 64 12.22 -21.49 1.51
C THR A 64 11.25 -20.99 2.56
N TRP A 65 10.04 -20.71 2.11
CA TRP A 65 8.94 -20.35 2.99
C TRP A 65 7.63 -20.92 2.45
N GLU A 66 6.90 -21.63 3.32
CA GLU A 66 5.55 -22.10 3.05
C GLU A 66 4.58 -21.27 3.87
N ILE A 67 3.47 -20.88 3.24
CA ILE A 67 2.36 -20.20 3.90
C ILE A 67 1.03 -20.79 3.45
N GLN A 68 0.11 -20.89 4.39
CA GLN A 68 -1.30 -21.21 4.14
C GLN A 68 -2.13 -19.96 4.38
N ILE A 69 -2.84 -19.50 3.35
CA ILE A 69 -3.67 -18.29 3.36
C ILE A 69 -5.13 -18.73 3.17
N PRO A 70 -6.09 -18.30 4.00
CA PRO A 70 -7.50 -18.58 3.78
C PRO A 70 -7.98 -18.02 2.44
N GLN A 71 -8.66 -18.86 1.66
CA GLN A 71 -9.32 -18.45 0.41
C GLN A 71 -10.24 -17.24 0.66
N THR A 72 -10.94 -17.22 1.78
CA THR A 72 -11.83 -16.11 2.18
C THR A 72 -11.10 -14.78 2.37
N LEU A 73 -9.82 -14.80 2.76
CA LEU A 73 -9.02 -13.57 2.86
C LEU A 73 -8.60 -13.07 1.48
N TYR A 74 -8.19 -13.97 0.60
CA TYR A 74 -7.87 -13.64 -0.78
C TYR A 74 -9.10 -13.10 -1.51
N ASP A 75 -10.24 -13.80 -1.43
CA ASP A 75 -11.51 -13.37 -2.02
C ASP A 75 -11.98 -12.02 -1.48
N TYR A 76 -11.78 -11.77 -0.18
CA TYR A 76 -12.05 -10.47 0.41
C TYR A 76 -11.24 -9.36 -0.27
N TYR A 77 -9.93 -9.55 -0.48
CA TYR A 77 -9.10 -8.54 -1.15
C TYR A 77 -9.38 -8.43 -2.65
N LYS A 78 -9.72 -9.53 -3.34
CA LYS A 78 -10.21 -9.47 -4.73
C LYS A 78 -11.47 -8.61 -4.85
N ALA A 79 -12.39 -8.72 -3.88
CA ALA A 79 -13.65 -7.99 -3.88
C ALA A 79 -13.55 -6.57 -3.30
N LYS A 80 -12.51 -6.28 -2.50
CA LYS A 80 -12.33 -4.98 -1.88
C LYS A 80 -12.12 -3.89 -2.95
N PRO A 81 -12.85 -2.77 -2.89
CA PRO A 81 -12.62 -1.66 -3.83
C PRO A 81 -11.17 -1.16 -3.77
N ARG A 82 -10.66 -0.68 -4.91
CA ARG A 82 -9.37 -0.01 -5.01
C ARG A 82 -9.59 1.46 -4.63
N PRO A 83 -9.00 1.95 -3.53
CA PRO A 83 -9.19 3.34 -3.13
C PRO A 83 -8.76 4.29 -4.26
N PRO A 84 -9.56 5.30 -4.62
CA PRO A 84 -9.24 6.22 -5.73
C PRO A 84 -8.21 7.27 -5.29
N THR A 85 -7.02 6.81 -4.93
CA THR A 85 -5.88 7.62 -4.47
C THR A 85 -4.60 7.16 -5.17
N LYS A 86 -3.65 8.08 -5.32
CA LYS A 86 -2.28 7.75 -5.74
C LYS A 86 -1.36 7.38 -4.58
N ASP A 87 -1.83 7.61 -3.35
CA ASP A 87 -1.10 7.26 -2.14
C ASP A 87 -1.33 5.79 -1.80
N TYR A 88 -0.45 4.92 -2.29
CA TYR A 88 -0.55 3.47 -2.04
C TYR A 88 -0.25 3.07 -0.58
N SER A 89 0.07 4.01 0.32
CA SER A 89 0.22 3.72 1.76
C SER A 89 -1.06 3.16 2.37
N VAL A 90 -2.24 3.39 1.77
CA VAL A 90 -3.51 2.79 2.19
C VAL A 90 -3.53 1.27 2.08
N TYR A 91 -2.79 0.69 1.13
CA TYR A 91 -2.63 -0.76 1.00
C TYR A 91 -1.67 -1.29 2.05
N VAL A 92 -0.57 -0.57 2.30
CA VAL A 92 0.44 -0.89 3.32
C VAL A 92 -0.15 -0.85 4.73
N THR A 93 -1.06 0.09 4.99
CA THR A 93 -1.60 0.34 6.34
C THR A 93 -2.87 -0.45 6.65
N ASP A 94 -3.37 -1.26 5.70
CA ASP A 94 -4.49 -2.17 5.96
C ASP A 94 -4.11 -3.22 6.99
N GLN A 95 -4.93 -3.41 8.02
CA GLN A 95 -4.60 -4.30 9.13
C GLN A 95 -5.09 -5.74 8.94
N LYS A 96 -6.00 -6.00 8.00
CA LYS A 96 -6.66 -7.31 7.87
C LYS A 96 -5.70 -8.40 7.37
N ASP A 97 -4.63 -8.01 6.66
CA ASP A 97 -3.58 -8.93 6.20
C ASP A 97 -2.45 -9.13 7.22
N THR A 98 -2.44 -8.36 8.31
CA THR A 98 -1.25 -8.18 9.16
C THR A 98 -0.79 -9.50 9.78
N LEU A 99 -1.71 -10.43 10.07
CA LEU A 99 -1.35 -11.77 10.55
C LEU A 99 -0.41 -12.52 9.59
N TYR A 100 -0.60 -12.41 8.28
CA TYR A 100 0.14 -13.18 7.28
C TYR A 100 1.40 -12.45 6.84
N THR A 101 1.34 -11.12 6.69
CA THR A 101 2.51 -10.30 6.40
C THR A 101 3.49 -10.28 7.58
N ALA A 102 3.01 -10.34 8.83
CA ALA A 102 3.87 -10.50 10.00
C ALA A 102 4.55 -11.88 10.08
N LYS A 103 3.92 -12.95 9.58
CA LYS A 103 4.58 -14.26 9.46
C LYS A 103 5.77 -14.20 8.50
N LEU A 104 5.62 -13.51 7.37
CA LEU A 104 6.69 -13.30 6.42
C LEU A 104 7.81 -12.44 7.02
N ALA A 105 7.47 -11.30 7.60
CA ALA A 105 8.44 -10.42 8.27
C ALA A 105 9.24 -11.18 9.35
N SER A 106 8.56 -11.94 10.21
CA SER A 106 9.20 -12.75 11.26
C SER A 106 10.14 -13.81 10.66
N LYS A 107 9.71 -14.49 9.59
CA LYS A 107 10.55 -15.46 8.88
C LYS A 107 11.82 -14.78 8.34
N LEU A 108 11.69 -13.62 7.71
CA LEU A 108 12.83 -12.89 7.15
C LEU A 108 13.81 -12.42 8.25
N GLU A 109 13.29 -11.89 9.36
CA GLU A 109 14.11 -11.46 10.51
C GLU A 109 14.84 -12.64 11.18
N GLU A 110 14.16 -13.77 11.36
CA GLU A 110 14.74 -14.97 11.96
C GLU A 110 15.88 -15.51 11.08
N GLU A 111 15.67 -15.57 9.77
CA GLU A 111 16.67 -16.04 8.82
C GLU A 111 17.86 -15.08 8.69
N ALA A 112 17.62 -13.77 8.66
CA ALA A 112 18.66 -12.76 8.67
C ALA A 112 19.53 -12.86 9.94
N ARG A 113 18.89 -13.01 11.10
CA ARG A 113 19.60 -13.20 12.39
C ARG A 113 20.42 -14.48 12.40
N ARG A 114 19.87 -15.57 11.87
CA ARG A 114 20.54 -16.88 11.78
C ARG A 114 21.75 -16.86 10.84
N ALA A 115 21.69 -16.06 9.78
CA ALA A 115 22.78 -15.81 8.84
C ALA A 115 23.77 -14.72 9.31
N HIS A 116 23.54 -14.13 10.50
CA HIS A 116 24.34 -13.03 11.07
C HIS A 116 24.43 -11.79 10.15
N LEU A 117 23.36 -11.48 9.44
CA LEU A 117 23.27 -10.29 8.60
C LEU A 117 23.23 -9.02 9.46
N ASP A 118 23.90 -7.97 9.00
CA ASP A 118 23.75 -6.65 9.60
C ASP A 118 22.45 -5.97 9.13
N GLU A 119 22.21 -4.73 9.54
CA GLU A 119 20.98 -4.01 9.18
C GLU A 119 20.84 -3.79 7.67
N CYS A 120 21.92 -3.39 6.99
CA CYS A 120 21.91 -3.15 5.55
C CYS A 120 21.63 -4.45 4.81
N ASP A 121 22.30 -5.53 5.20
CA ASP A 121 22.11 -6.84 4.61
C ASP A 121 20.73 -7.43 4.92
N THR A 122 20.16 -7.17 6.11
CA THR A 122 18.79 -7.57 6.47
C THR A 122 17.75 -6.90 5.56
N ILE A 123 17.94 -5.61 5.25
CA ILE A 123 17.05 -4.88 4.36
C ILE A 123 17.16 -5.42 2.93
N HIS A 124 18.38 -5.63 2.43
CA HIS A 124 18.56 -6.23 1.11
C HIS A 124 18.03 -7.66 1.05
N PHE A 125 18.20 -8.45 2.11
CA PHE A 125 17.70 -9.83 2.20
C PHE A 125 16.17 -9.89 2.08
N ALA A 126 15.46 -9.02 2.80
CA ALA A 126 14.01 -8.90 2.68
C ALA A 126 13.58 -8.34 1.31
N ALA A 127 14.33 -7.41 0.73
CA ALA A 127 14.09 -6.93 -0.64
C ALA A 127 14.27 -8.05 -1.68
N SER A 128 15.28 -8.91 -1.51
CA SER A 128 15.55 -10.04 -2.43
C SER A 128 14.40 -11.05 -2.49
N PHE A 129 13.66 -11.25 -1.40
CA PHE A 129 12.43 -12.05 -1.43
C PHE A 129 11.41 -11.48 -2.42
N VAL A 130 11.14 -10.17 -2.33
CA VAL A 130 10.13 -9.50 -3.17
C VAL A 130 10.61 -9.39 -4.62
N GLN A 131 11.88 -9.08 -4.82
CA GLN A 131 12.53 -8.95 -6.14
C GLN A 131 12.52 -10.22 -6.99
N GLN A 132 12.37 -11.39 -6.35
CA GLN A 132 12.30 -12.70 -7.02
C GLN A 132 10.87 -13.17 -7.29
N LEU A 133 9.85 -12.36 -6.95
CA LEU A 133 8.48 -12.59 -7.42
C LEU A 133 8.37 -12.29 -8.92
N ALA A 134 7.39 -12.89 -9.59
CA ALA A 134 7.21 -12.68 -11.02
C ALA A 134 6.76 -11.25 -11.31
N TYR A 135 7.45 -10.55 -12.21
CA TYR A 135 6.96 -9.29 -12.74
C TYR A 135 5.80 -9.58 -13.71
N THR A 136 4.60 -9.12 -13.37
CA THR A 136 3.39 -9.34 -14.17
C THR A 136 2.62 -8.03 -14.30
N SER A 137 2.23 -7.67 -15.52
CA SER A 137 1.47 -6.44 -15.72
C SER A 137 -0.01 -6.63 -15.39
N ASP A 138 -0.68 -5.57 -14.97
CA ASP A 138 -2.11 -5.60 -14.67
C ASP A 138 -2.99 -5.89 -15.87
N VAL A 139 -2.62 -5.40 -17.05
CA VAL A 139 -3.35 -5.69 -18.29
C VAL A 139 -3.34 -7.19 -18.59
N GLU A 140 -2.19 -7.86 -18.39
CA GLU A 140 -2.07 -9.29 -18.66
C GLU A 140 -2.80 -10.16 -17.64
N THR A 141 -2.81 -9.73 -16.38
CA THR A 141 -3.30 -10.54 -15.26
C THR A 141 -4.76 -10.26 -14.89
N THR A 142 -5.24 -9.03 -15.11
CA THR A 142 -6.60 -8.60 -14.73
C THR A 142 -7.40 -8.01 -15.90
N GLY A 143 -6.72 -7.60 -16.98
CA GLY A 143 -7.36 -6.90 -18.11
C GLY A 143 -7.66 -5.42 -17.83
N SER A 144 -7.17 -4.87 -16.72
CA SER A 144 -7.29 -3.45 -16.36
C SER A 144 -5.99 -2.71 -16.65
N ASP A 145 -6.08 -1.42 -16.98
CA ASP A 145 -4.88 -0.59 -17.19
C ASP A 145 -4.09 -0.37 -15.89
N GLU A 146 -4.74 -0.50 -14.72
CA GLU A 146 -4.18 -0.32 -13.38
C GLU A 146 -5.04 -1.09 -12.36
N TYR A 147 -4.41 -1.92 -11.53
CA TYR A 147 -4.98 -2.81 -10.52
C TYR A 147 -3.96 -3.05 -9.38
N PRO A 148 -3.78 -2.08 -8.47
CA PRO A 148 -2.88 -2.27 -7.35
C PRO A 148 -3.39 -3.41 -6.45
N ARG A 149 -2.52 -4.36 -6.20
CA ARG A 149 -2.74 -5.54 -5.36
C ARG A 149 -2.52 -5.19 -3.90
N TYR A 150 -3.40 -5.71 -3.05
CA TYR A 150 -3.09 -5.79 -1.62
C TYR A 150 -1.98 -6.84 -1.39
N PRO A 151 -1.17 -6.74 -0.31
CA PRO A 151 -0.06 -7.67 -0.06
C PRO A 151 -0.42 -9.16 -0.15
N ILE A 152 -1.63 -9.53 0.26
CA ILE A 152 -2.13 -10.92 0.17
C ILE A 152 -2.36 -11.36 -1.27
N GLU A 153 -2.84 -10.47 -2.13
CA GLU A 153 -2.99 -10.76 -3.55
C GLU A 153 -1.63 -10.98 -4.19
N THR A 154 -0.63 -10.11 -3.93
CA THR A 154 0.74 -10.28 -4.46
C THR A 154 1.36 -11.61 -4.04
N LEU A 155 1.15 -12.04 -2.78
CA LEU A 155 1.63 -13.34 -2.30
C LEU A 155 0.87 -14.52 -2.94
N VAL A 156 -0.46 -14.43 -3.07
CA VAL A 156 -1.24 -15.52 -3.67
C VAL A 156 -1.07 -15.60 -5.19
N ASP A 157 -0.89 -14.47 -5.86
CA ASP A 157 -0.68 -14.40 -7.32
C ASP A 157 0.80 -14.64 -7.68
N GLU A 158 1.69 -14.68 -6.69
CA GLU A 158 3.15 -14.91 -6.81
C GLU A 158 3.85 -13.89 -7.72
N GLY A 159 3.28 -12.68 -7.80
CA GLY A 159 3.75 -11.63 -8.69
C GLY A 159 2.90 -10.37 -8.66
N GLY A 160 3.40 -9.37 -9.39
CA GLY A 160 2.83 -8.04 -9.58
C GLY A 160 3.86 -7.15 -10.29
N ASP A 161 3.51 -5.91 -10.56
CA ASP A 161 4.38 -4.91 -11.14
C ASP A 161 4.98 -3.97 -10.05
N CYS A 162 5.31 -2.74 -10.41
CA CYS A 162 6.17 -1.88 -9.60
C CYS A 162 5.51 -1.44 -8.28
N GLU A 163 4.24 -1.07 -8.33
CA GLU A 163 3.46 -0.65 -7.17
C GLU A 163 3.17 -1.83 -6.25
N ASP A 164 2.84 -3.00 -6.79
CA ASP A 164 2.52 -4.20 -6.01
C ASP A 164 3.70 -4.67 -5.18
N THR A 165 4.86 -4.76 -5.81
CA THR A 165 6.11 -5.16 -5.17
C THR A 165 6.57 -4.10 -4.17
N SER A 166 6.38 -2.81 -4.48
CA SER A 166 6.65 -1.71 -3.55
C SER A 166 5.73 -1.72 -2.33
N ILE A 167 4.43 -1.97 -2.50
CA ILE A 167 3.44 -2.10 -1.42
C ILE A 167 3.81 -3.28 -0.51
N LEU A 168 4.12 -4.45 -1.09
CA LEU A 168 4.49 -5.64 -0.32
C LEU A 168 5.79 -5.43 0.47
N LEU A 169 6.84 -4.89 -0.16
CA LEU A 169 8.11 -4.61 0.52
C LEU A 169 7.92 -3.56 1.62
N ALA A 170 7.19 -2.48 1.34
CA ALA A 170 6.88 -1.45 2.32
C ALA A 170 6.13 -2.03 3.54
N LYS A 171 5.17 -2.92 3.32
CA LYS A 171 4.43 -3.61 4.39
C LYS A 171 5.35 -4.45 5.27
N ILE A 172 6.20 -5.26 4.66
CA ILE A 172 7.13 -6.13 5.37
C ILE A 172 8.09 -5.29 6.21
N MET A 173 8.75 -4.31 5.60
CA MET A 173 9.73 -3.45 6.27
C MET A 173 9.11 -2.61 7.39
N HIS A 174 7.89 -2.12 7.19
CA HIS A 174 7.14 -1.41 8.22
C HIS A 174 6.86 -2.30 9.44
N ILE A 175 6.48 -3.57 9.22
CA ILE A 175 6.29 -4.54 10.32
C ILE A 175 7.61 -4.86 11.02
N MET A 176 8.73 -4.96 10.28
CA MET A 176 10.08 -5.15 10.83
C MET A 176 10.59 -3.92 11.61
N GLY A 177 9.84 -2.81 11.61
CA GLY A 177 10.16 -1.60 12.35
C GLY A 177 11.08 -0.63 11.62
N TYR A 178 11.32 -0.81 10.32
CA TYR A 178 12.05 0.16 9.51
C TYR A 178 11.16 1.36 9.17
N ASP A 179 11.74 2.56 9.23
CA ASP A 179 11.12 3.78 8.73
C ASP A 179 11.28 3.81 7.21
N ILE A 180 10.17 3.57 6.51
CA ILE A 180 10.10 3.39 5.06
C ILE A 180 9.04 4.32 4.47
N VAL A 181 9.25 4.74 3.22
CA VAL A 181 8.32 5.56 2.43
C VAL A 181 8.11 4.94 1.06
N LEU A 182 7.04 5.32 0.38
CA LEU A 182 6.90 5.07 -1.06
C LEU A 182 7.49 6.24 -1.85
N VAL A 183 8.19 5.91 -2.92
CA VAL A 183 8.78 6.87 -3.86
C VAL A 183 8.01 6.77 -5.16
N ASP A 184 7.13 7.75 -5.39
CA ASP A 184 6.30 7.87 -6.59
C ASP A 184 7.02 8.70 -7.65
N LEU A 185 7.51 8.02 -8.68
CA LEU A 185 8.13 8.59 -9.87
C LEU A 185 7.11 8.61 -11.00
N THR A 186 7.36 9.42 -12.03
CA THR A 186 6.39 9.69 -13.12
C THR A 186 5.71 8.45 -13.71
N THR A 187 6.43 7.34 -13.81
CA THR A 187 5.95 6.08 -14.40
C THR A 187 6.39 4.86 -13.60
N HIS A 188 6.77 5.02 -12.32
CA HIS A 188 7.34 3.94 -11.51
C HIS A 188 7.14 4.19 -10.03
N ILE A 189 6.84 3.14 -9.27
CA ILE A 189 6.82 3.17 -7.82
C ILE A 189 7.99 2.34 -7.29
N ALA A 190 8.69 2.89 -6.31
CA ALA A 190 9.72 2.19 -5.55
C ALA A 190 9.56 2.46 -4.05
N THR A 191 10.47 1.92 -3.26
CA THR A 191 10.54 2.20 -1.82
C THR A 191 11.72 3.12 -1.49
N GLY A 192 11.61 3.83 -0.36
CA GLY A 192 12.69 4.62 0.21
C GLY A 192 12.91 4.23 1.66
N VAL A 193 14.11 3.80 2.03
CA VAL A 193 14.43 3.38 3.40
C VAL A 193 15.20 4.47 4.13
N LEU A 194 14.80 4.80 5.36
CA LEU A 194 15.48 5.80 6.17
C LEU A 194 16.97 5.49 6.26
N GLU A 195 17.78 6.53 6.11
CA GLU A 195 19.23 6.44 6.21
C GLU A 195 19.68 5.69 7.47
N SER A 196 20.51 4.68 7.26
CA SER A 196 21.31 4.04 8.29
C SER A 196 22.78 3.91 7.87
N HIS A 197 23.61 3.44 8.80
CA HIS A 197 25.02 3.21 8.57
C HIS A 197 25.25 2.22 7.41
N GLY A 198 26.15 2.60 6.48
CA GLY A 198 26.49 1.77 5.32
C GLY A 198 25.69 2.09 4.05
N PHE A 199 24.64 2.91 4.15
CA PHE A 199 23.87 3.30 2.97
C PHE A 199 24.66 4.29 2.12
N CYS A 200 24.57 4.14 0.80
CA CYS A 200 25.23 5.02 -0.16
C CYS A 200 24.42 5.11 -1.45
N GLY A 201 24.61 6.18 -2.24
CA GLY A 201 23.90 6.38 -3.51
C GLY A 201 22.79 7.42 -3.41
N THR A 202 21.75 7.26 -4.22
CA THR A 202 20.63 8.19 -4.37
C THR A 202 19.65 8.09 -3.19
N TYR A 203 19.26 9.24 -2.68
CA TYR A 203 18.23 9.38 -1.66
C TYR A 203 17.32 10.57 -1.97
N TYR A 204 16.15 10.55 -1.37
CA TYR A 204 15.18 11.65 -1.38
C TYR A 204 15.09 12.25 0.02
N THR A 205 14.98 13.57 0.10
CA THR A 205 14.79 14.26 1.38
C THR A 205 13.31 14.50 1.61
N HIS A 206 12.79 14.02 2.73
CA HIS A 206 11.39 14.18 3.12
C HIS A 206 11.32 14.45 4.62
N ASN A 207 10.58 15.47 5.04
CA ASN A 207 10.45 15.87 6.45
C ASN A 207 11.78 15.98 7.22
N GLY A 208 12.85 16.45 6.56
CA GLY A 208 14.19 16.60 7.15
C GLY A 208 14.99 15.30 7.32
N LYS A 209 14.45 14.17 6.87
CA LYS A 209 15.10 12.85 6.83
C LYS A 209 15.55 12.51 5.41
N ARG A 210 16.52 11.60 5.29
CA ARG A 210 16.99 11.07 4.01
C ARG A 210 16.51 9.64 3.84
N TYR A 211 15.78 9.37 2.77
CA TYR A 211 15.29 8.04 2.41
C TYR A 211 16.03 7.55 1.17
N PHE A 212 16.86 6.52 1.32
CA PHE A 212 17.62 5.94 0.23
C PHE A 212 16.72 5.07 -0.65
N TYR A 213 16.83 5.26 -1.96
CA TYR A 213 16.03 4.54 -2.95
C TYR A 213 16.30 3.03 -2.87
N LEU A 214 15.25 2.22 -2.92
CA LEU A 214 15.34 0.77 -2.98
C LEU A 214 14.34 0.25 -4.01
N GLU A 215 14.88 -0.23 -5.12
CA GLU A 215 14.14 -0.84 -6.21
C GLU A 215 13.55 -2.19 -5.78
N THR A 216 12.29 -2.42 -6.13
CA THR A 216 11.57 -3.67 -5.81
C THR A 216 11.44 -4.61 -6.99
N THR A 217 11.67 -4.11 -8.21
CA THR A 217 11.56 -4.88 -9.44
C THR A 217 12.94 -5.38 -9.92
N GLY A 218 13.02 -6.66 -10.29
CA GLY A 218 14.25 -7.29 -10.81
C GLY A 218 15.29 -7.65 -9.75
N GLU A 219 16.32 -8.40 -10.15
CA GLU A 219 17.08 -9.28 -9.24
C GLU A 219 18.10 -8.62 -8.29
N ALA A 220 18.29 -7.28 -8.30
CA ALA A 220 19.28 -6.67 -7.39
C ALA A 220 19.15 -5.15 -7.26
N GLY A 221 17.97 -4.67 -6.86
CA GLY A 221 17.81 -3.31 -6.36
C GLY A 221 18.67 -3.08 -5.12
N ARG A 222 19.87 -2.53 -5.30
CA ARG A 222 20.70 -2.11 -4.17
C ARG A 222 20.21 -0.75 -3.69
N ILE A 223 20.10 -0.60 -2.38
CA ILE A 223 19.97 0.70 -1.71
C ILE A 223 20.84 1.77 -2.41
N GLY A 224 20.19 2.86 -2.80
CA GLY A 224 20.74 4.01 -3.48
C GLY A 224 21.03 3.85 -4.98
N VAL A 225 20.73 2.70 -5.59
CA VAL A 225 20.87 2.47 -7.03
C VAL A 225 19.53 2.66 -7.72
N VAL A 226 19.41 3.74 -8.49
CA VAL A 226 18.22 4.04 -9.31
C VAL A 226 18.49 3.57 -10.75
N PRO A 227 17.58 2.78 -11.36
CA PRO A 227 17.65 2.44 -12.77
C PRO A 227 17.79 3.68 -13.67
N ASP A 228 18.54 3.56 -14.76
CA ASP A 228 18.90 4.71 -15.62
C ASP A 228 17.67 5.43 -16.20
N GLU A 229 16.60 4.69 -16.51
CA GLU A 229 15.32 5.23 -17.00
C GLU A 229 14.57 6.11 -15.99
N TYR A 230 14.85 5.94 -14.70
CA TYR A 230 14.22 6.70 -13.62
C TYR A 230 15.11 7.80 -13.05
N ARG A 231 16.37 7.89 -13.50
CA ARG A 231 17.29 8.92 -13.02
C ARG A 231 16.76 10.32 -13.32
N SER A 232 16.87 11.18 -12.32
CA SER A 232 16.49 12.60 -12.40
C SER A 232 14.99 12.86 -12.62
N GLN A 233 14.14 11.84 -12.52
CA GLN A 233 12.70 12.07 -12.47
C GLN A 233 12.31 12.77 -11.16
N PRO A 234 11.32 13.68 -11.18
CA PRO A 234 10.75 14.19 -9.94
C PRO A 234 10.12 13.02 -9.18
N ALA A 235 10.26 13.05 -7.85
CA ALA A 235 9.65 12.07 -6.96
C ALA A 235 8.70 12.77 -5.99
N TYR A 236 7.52 12.17 -5.79
CA TYR A 236 6.69 12.46 -4.63
C TYR A 236 6.91 11.37 -3.59
N ILE A 237 6.98 11.75 -2.30
CA ILE A 237 7.25 10.84 -1.20
C ILE A 237 5.99 10.70 -0.36
N TYR A 238 5.50 9.47 -0.23
CA TYR A 238 4.37 9.16 0.65
C TYR A 238 4.87 8.46 1.91
N ASP A 239 4.50 9.03 3.07
CA ASP A 239 4.74 8.40 4.36
C ASP A 239 3.87 7.14 4.51
N ILE A 240 4.38 6.09 5.15
CA ILE A 240 3.55 4.94 5.53
C ILE A 240 2.76 5.30 6.79
N ALA A 241 1.60 5.92 6.59
CA ALA A 241 0.71 6.35 7.65
C ALA A 241 -0.75 6.04 7.30
N PRO A 242 -1.57 5.57 8.27
CA PRO A 242 -2.99 5.38 8.02
C PRO A 242 -3.65 6.70 7.60
N MET A 243 -4.47 6.67 6.56
CA MET A 243 -5.16 7.86 6.05
C MET A 243 -6.62 7.56 5.66
N PRO A 244 -7.54 8.53 5.77
CA PRO A 244 -8.89 8.37 5.28
C PRO A 244 -8.91 8.52 3.74
N VAL A 245 -9.76 7.74 3.07
CA VAL A 245 -10.08 7.95 1.65
C VAL A 245 -11.59 7.87 1.54
N ILE A 246 -12.22 9.01 1.30
CA ILE A 246 -13.67 9.13 1.34
C ILE A 246 -14.23 9.02 -0.06
N THR A 247 -15.25 8.20 -0.21
CA THR A 247 -16.04 8.09 -1.43
C THR A 247 -17.52 8.18 -1.07
N HIS A 248 -18.36 8.60 -2.01
CA HIS A 248 -19.80 8.46 -1.85
C HIS A 248 -20.52 8.02 -3.12
N THR A 249 -21.66 7.39 -2.91
CA THR A 249 -22.67 7.12 -3.94
C THR A 249 -23.97 7.77 -3.53
N TRP A 250 -24.86 8.02 -4.48
CA TRP A 250 -26.15 8.63 -4.18
C TRP A 250 -27.23 8.23 -5.18
N GLU A 251 -28.46 8.26 -4.67
CA GLU A 251 -29.68 8.10 -5.47
C GLU A 251 -30.64 9.25 -5.15
N ALA A 252 -31.23 9.83 -6.19
CA ALA A 252 -32.21 10.90 -6.06
C ALA A 252 -33.55 10.49 -6.63
N THR A 253 -34.62 10.65 -5.86
CA THR A 253 -35.99 10.46 -6.33
C THR A 253 -36.72 11.80 -6.34
N ALA A 254 -37.24 12.19 -7.50
CA ALA A 254 -38.06 13.39 -7.62
C ALA A 254 -39.47 13.14 -7.07
N LYS A 255 -39.96 14.06 -6.26
CA LYS A 255 -41.36 14.12 -5.83
C LYS A 255 -41.84 15.56 -5.97
N GLU A 256 -42.61 15.83 -7.03
CA GLU A 256 -43.07 17.17 -7.38
C GLU A 256 -41.91 18.17 -7.56
N ARG A 257 -41.69 19.07 -6.59
CA ARG A 257 -40.65 20.10 -6.59
C ARG A 257 -39.50 19.82 -5.61
N GLU A 258 -39.51 18.66 -4.97
CA GLU A 258 -38.45 18.23 -4.05
C GLU A 258 -37.72 17.01 -4.61
N TYR A 259 -36.41 16.95 -4.39
CA TYR A 259 -35.67 15.70 -4.49
C TYR A 259 -35.47 15.11 -3.09
N ARG A 260 -35.82 13.84 -2.94
CA ARG A 260 -35.29 13.03 -1.85
C ARG A 260 -33.97 12.41 -2.29
N LEU A 261 -32.91 12.77 -1.60
CA LEU A 261 -31.55 12.29 -1.84
C LEU A 261 -31.16 11.31 -0.75
N THR A 262 -30.68 10.13 -1.16
CA THR A 262 -30.04 9.14 -0.28
C THR A 262 -28.58 9.06 -0.69
N ILE A 263 -27.67 9.47 0.20
CA ILE A 263 -26.22 9.41 -0.01
C ILE A 263 -25.65 8.33 0.89
N THR A 264 -24.85 7.43 0.34
CA THR A 264 -24.03 6.50 1.13
C THR A 264 -22.58 6.95 1.03
N VAL A 265 -22.01 7.36 2.15
CA VAL A 265 -20.62 7.80 2.28
C VAL A 265 -19.82 6.66 2.88
N GLU A 266 -18.69 6.32 2.28
CA GLU A 266 -17.80 5.25 2.71
C GLU A 266 -16.39 5.79 2.91
N ASN A 267 -15.68 5.24 3.89
CA ASN A 267 -14.25 5.46 4.05
C ASN A 267 -13.52 4.18 3.64
N VAL A 268 -12.94 4.20 2.44
CA VAL A 268 -12.16 3.10 1.87
C VAL A 268 -10.67 3.18 2.24
N GLY A 269 -10.27 4.17 3.04
CA GLY A 269 -8.94 4.28 3.62
C GLY A 269 -8.78 3.49 4.92
N THR A 270 -7.74 3.79 5.68
CA THR A 270 -7.29 3.05 6.87
C THR A 270 -7.29 3.88 8.15
N ALA A 271 -7.50 5.19 8.08
CA ALA A 271 -7.73 6.05 9.25
C ALA A 271 -9.18 6.52 9.31
N ALA A 272 -9.70 6.69 10.54
CA ALA A 272 -11.02 7.26 10.76
C ALA A 272 -11.05 8.75 10.45
N LEU A 273 -12.22 9.24 10.03
CA LEU A 273 -12.49 10.66 9.84
C LEU A 273 -13.72 11.03 10.66
N ASN A 274 -13.61 12.04 11.53
CA ASN A 274 -14.70 12.42 12.44
C ASN A 274 -15.33 13.75 12.03
N ASP A 275 -16.52 14.04 12.56
CA ASP A 275 -17.21 15.33 12.39
C ASP A 275 -17.47 15.73 10.92
N ASN A 276 -17.67 14.74 10.05
CA ASN A 276 -17.98 14.94 8.63
C ASN A 276 -19.44 15.31 8.45
N TYR A 277 -19.77 15.97 7.34
CA TYR A 277 -21.16 16.18 6.96
C TYR A 277 -21.32 16.20 5.43
N VAL A 278 -22.53 15.96 4.97
CA VAL A 278 -22.88 16.12 3.55
C VAL A 278 -23.49 17.50 3.35
N LEU A 279 -23.03 18.21 2.32
CA LEU A 279 -23.63 19.42 1.79
C LEU A 279 -24.11 19.12 0.37
N ALA A 280 -25.41 19.24 0.13
CA ALA A 280 -25.98 19.04 -1.20
C ALA A 280 -26.88 20.19 -1.62
N GLY A 281 -26.99 20.46 -2.91
CA GLY A 281 -27.83 21.51 -3.46
C GLY A 281 -27.69 21.60 -4.97
N PHE A 282 -27.97 22.75 -5.55
CA PHE A 282 -28.00 22.95 -7.00
C PHE A 282 -26.95 23.94 -7.46
N ASP A 283 -26.17 23.61 -8.50
CA ASP A 283 -25.11 24.45 -9.03
C ASP A 283 -25.65 25.81 -9.51
N ALA A 284 -25.23 26.90 -8.86
CA ALA A 284 -25.62 28.27 -9.21
C ALA A 284 -24.55 29.01 -10.04
N GLY A 285 -23.50 28.30 -10.45
CA GLY A 285 -22.30 28.87 -11.05
C GLY A 285 -21.45 29.66 -10.05
N HIS A 286 -20.22 29.99 -10.45
CA HIS A 286 -19.27 30.78 -9.64
C HIS A 286 -19.08 30.22 -8.22
N SER A 287 -19.03 28.89 -8.09
CA SER A 287 -18.85 28.19 -6.81
C SER A 287 -19.95 28.46 -5.79
N ARG A 288 -21.13 28.89 -6.24
CA ARG A 288 -22.33 29.07 -5.39
C ARG A 288 -23.26 27.88 -5.56
N ILE A 289 -24.01 27.58 -4.51
CA ILE A 289 -24.99 26.49 -4.48
C ILE A 289 -26.35 27.08 -4.10
N TRP A 290 -27.35 26.88 -4.94
CA TRP A 290 -28.75 27.19 -4.63
C TRP A 290 -29.35 26.10 -3.74
N ASN A 291 -30.23 26.54 -2.83
CA ASN A 291 -31.05 25.68 -1.97
C ASN A 291 -30.22 24.58 -1.28
N SER A 292 -29.03 24.92 -0.81
CA SER A 292 -28.12 23.97 -0.19
C SER A 292 -28.64 23.51 1.16
N VAL A 293 -28.61 22.20 1.40
CA VAL A 293 -28.93 21.58 2.69
C VAL A 293 -27.70 20.87 3.22
N ARG A 294 -27.51 20.98 4.53
CA ARG A 294 -26.43 20.35 5.27
C ARG A 294 -27.00 19.25 6.17
N SER A 295 -26.38 18.08 6.18
CA SER A 295 -26.72 17.01 7.13
C SER A 295 -26.27 17.34 8.56
N GLY A 296 -26.70 16.51 9.52
CA GLY A 296 -25.98 16.40 10.79
C GLY A 296 -24.56 15.87 10.58
N VAL A 297 -23.70 16.06 11.59
CA VAL A 297 -22.33 15.52 11.56
C VAL A 297 -22.33 14.02 11.83
N PHE A 298 -21.34 13.31 11.27
CA PHE A 298 -21.13 11.88 11.45
C PHE A 298 -19.65 11.49 11.35
N ASP A 299 -19.32 10.39 12.02
CA ASP A 299 -17.99 9.80 11.98
C ASP A 299 -17.93 8.65 10.97
N LEU A 300 -16.78 8.50 10.33
CA LEU A 300 -16.50 7.47 9.33
C LEU A 300 -15.30 6.65 9.77
N LYS A 301 -15.55 5.44 10.26
CA LYS A 301 -14.50 4.44 10.46
C LYS A 301 -14.13 3.78 9.14
N ALA A 302 -12.89 3.31 9.02
CA ALA A 302 -12.44 2.54 7.86
C ALA A 302 -13.36 1.35 7.60
N GLY A 303 -13.83 1.21 6.35
CA GLY A 303 -14.71 0.14 5.90
C GLY A 303 -16.14 0.17 6.46
N GLN A 304 -16.57 1.27 7.09
CA GLN A 304 -17.93 1.40 7.64
C GLN A 304 -18.69 2.55 6.95
N PRO A 305 -19.64 2.24 6.06
CA PRO A 305 -20.41 3.26 5.38
C PRO A 305 -21.48 3.88 6.29
N VAL A 306 -21.79 5.15 6.02
CA VAL A 306 -22.90 5.90 6.65
C VAL A 306 -23.86 6.37 5.56
N THR A 307 -25.14 6.08 5.73
CA THR A 307 -26.19 6.57 4.82
C THR A 307 -26.89 7.79 5.40
N VAL A 308 -26.93 8.86 4.61
CA VAL A 308 -27.61 10.12 4.92
C VAL A 308 -28.77 10.31 3.95
N ALA A 309 -29.96 10.60 4.48
CA ALA A 309 -31.11 11.00 3.68
C ALA A 309 -31.41 12.48 3.88
N MET A 310 -31.68 13.20 2.80
CA MET A 310 -32.04 14.63 2.84
C MET A 310 -33.03 15.00 1.74
N TYR A 311 -33.69 16.14 1.91
CA TYR A 311 -34.66 16.70 0.98
C TYR A 311 -34.14 18.03 0.45
N LEU A 312 -34.25 18.23 -0.86
CA LEU A 312 -33.75 19.42 -1.56
C LEU A 312 -34.87 20.05 -2.38
N ASP A 313 -35.15 21.33 -2.12
CA ASP A 313 -36.08 22.13 -2.93
C ASP A 313 -35.44 22.50 -4.26
N VAL A 314 -36.11 22.16 -5.37
CA VAL A 314 -35.59 22.45 -6.72
C VAL A 314 -35.79 23.94 -7.06
N PRO A 315 -34.72 24.68 -7.44
CA PRO A 315 -34.84 26.09 -7.80
C PRO A 315 -35.69 26.24 -9.07
N ALA A 316 -36.63 27.18 -9.13
CA ALA A 316 -37.52 27.32 -10.29
C ALA A 316 -36.84 28.00 -11.49
N GLY A 317 -37.07 27.51 -12.72
CA GLY A 317 -36.70 28.20 -13.95
C GLY A 317 -35.20 28.35 -14.16
N ARG A 318 -34.40 27.39 -13.69
CA ARG A 318 -32.94 27.42 -13.76
C ARG A 318 -32.40 26.29 -14.63
N HIS A 319 -31.27 26.53 -15.28
CA HIS A 319 -30.43 25.48 -15.82
C HIS A 319 -29.38 25.14 -14.77
N THR A 320 -29.43 23.93 -14.22
CA THR A 320 -28.67 23.55 -13.03
C THR A 320 -28.31 22.06 -13.04
N ARG A 321 -27.53 21.62 -12.07
CA ARG A 321 -27.30 20.20 -11.72
C ARG A 321 -27.30 20.03 -10.20
N LEU A 322 -27.59 18.82 -9.74
CA LEU A 322 -27.38 18.45 -8.34
C LEU A 322 -25.87 18.39 -8.09
N VAL A 323 -25.43 18.99 -6.98
CA VAL A 323 -24.06 18.90 -6.48
C VAL A 323 -24.08 18.37 -5.06
N ILE A 324 -23.14 17.48 -4.75
CA ILE A 324 -22.99 16.84 -3.44
C ILE A 324 -21.53 16.94 -3.06
N HIS A 325 -21.30 17.40 -1.84
CA HIS A 325 -19.99 17.48 -1.22
C HIS A 325 -20.04 16.70 0.09
N VAL A 326 -19.11 15.77 0.27
CA VAL A 326 -18.76 15.28 1.60
C VAL A 326 -17.70 16.22 2.15
N VAL A 327 -17.93 16.78 3.33
CA VAL A 327 -17.14 17.88 3.88
C VAL A 327 -16.55 17.50 5.23
N HIS A 328 -15.25 17.74 5.39
CA HIS A 328 -14.50 17.61 6.63
C HIS A 328 -13.68 18.87 6.85
N GLU A 329 -13.71 19.42 8.07
CA GLU A 329 -13.02 20.68 8.43
C GLU A 329 -13.27 21.86 7.45
N GLY A 330 -14.46 21.90 6.83
CA GLY A 330 -14.83 22.93 5.86
C GLY A 330 -14.31 22.71 4.43
N HIS A 331 -13.55 21.64 4.18
CA HIS A 331 -13.04 21.24 2.87
C HIS A 331 -13.81 20.06 2.31
N SER A 332 -14.11 20.08 1.01
CA SER A 332 -14.70 18.91 0.35
C SER A 332 -13.67 17.80 0.23
N VAL A 333 -13.95 16.64 0.83
CA VAL A 333 -13.12 15.43 0.76
C VAL A 333 -13.57 14.47 -0.33
N ASP A 334 -14.84 14.56 -0.74
CA ASP A 334 -15.33 13.94 -1.97
C ASP A 334 -16.45 14.80 -2.58
N THR A 335 -16.57 14.79 -3.91
CA THR A 335 -17.59 15.58 -4.62
C THR A 335 -18.17 14.84 -5.82
N SER A 336 -19.45 15.01 -6.08
CA SER A 336 -20.08 14.52 -7.31
C SER A 336 -21.19 15.45 -7.78
N SER A 337 -21.60 15.29 -9.04
CA SER A 337 -22.72 16.04 -9.59
C SER A 337 -23.55 15.21 -10.57
N SER A 338 -24.83 15.53 -10.70
CA SER A 338 -25.65 15.01 -11.80
C SER A 338 -25.26 15.63 -13.14
N GLY A 339 -25.86 15.14 -14.23
CA GLY A 339 -25.95 15.89 -15.48
C GLY A 339 -26.74 17.19 -15.30
N TRP A 340 -26.59 18.11 -16.25
CA TRP A 340 -27.34 19.37 -16.29
C TRP A 340 -28.79 19.15 -16.71
N PHE A 341 -29.72 19.89 -16.10
CA PHE A 341 -31.15 19.86 -16.39
C PHE A 341 -31.82 21.23 -16.18
N ASN A 342 -33.04 21.37 -16.69
CA ASN A 342 -33.87 22.56 -16.50
C ASN A 342 -34.95 22.30 -15.46
N THR A 343 -35.27 23.31 -14.66
CA THR A 343 -36.17 23.22 -13.50
C THR A 343 -37.35 24.17 -13.53
#